data_AF-D2VJ90-F1
#
_entry.id   AF-D2VJ90-F1
#
_cell.length_a   1.000
_cell.length_b   1.000
_cell.length_c   1.000
_cell.angle_alpha   90.00
_cell.angle_beta   90.00
_cell.angle_gamma   90.00
#
_symmetry.space_group_name_H-M   'P 1'
#
loop_
_entity.id
_entity.type
_entity.pdbx_description
1 polymer ?
#
loop_
_entity_poly.entity_id
_entity_poly.type
_entity_poly.pdbx_seq_one_letter_code
_entity_poly.pdbx_strand_id
1 'polypeptide(L)'
;MIKLVTFLLFSLTFVLFISSSFQTGPIWPYEWSTLAYQNSGGFVDTNPSKLATYRIFNSYQLKAERIEIQFFNEPLLIQIHAGFTQYSFYPHNNTCNVVELGFNPLPYNWLQNATFAGNQVVNGVNCRVWKRLTSTYWEDETDGTPVKVNESDFFVWNFISGTFKAGNQNKNLFDIPVYCKKNRK
;
A
#
# COMPACT_ATOMS: atom_id res chain seq x y z
N MET A 1 -46.22 -29.14 64.12
CA MET A 1 -45.59 -27.87 63.67
C MET A 1 -44.35 -28.19 62.86
N ILE A 2 -44.46 -28.20 61.53
CA ILE A 2 -43.35 -28.47 60.61
C ILE A 2 -43.16 -27.19 59.80
N LYS A 3 -42.01 -26.51 59.96
CA LYS A 3 -41.63 -25.37 59.12
C LYS A 3 -40.79 -25.91 57.95
N LEU A 4 -41.35 -25.81 56.76
CA LEU A 4 -40.71 -26.11 55.48
C LEU A 4 -39.72 -24.97 55.18
N VAL A 5 -38.42 -25.27 55.12
CA VAL A 5 -37.36 -24.33 54.73
C VAL A 5 -37.12 -24.51 53.24
N THR A 6 -37.58 -23.54 52.45
CA THR A 6 -37.37 -23.51 50.99
C THR A 6 -35.96 -22.98 50.70
N PHE A 7 -35.05 -23.88 50.33
CA PHE A 7 -33.73 -23.52 49.82
C PHE A 7 -33.85 -23.06 48.36
N LEU A 8 -33.71 -21.75 48.12
CA LEU A 8 -33.56 -21.18 46.78
C LEU A 8 -32.08 -21.32 46.36
N LEU A 9 -31.79 -22.29 45.50
CA LEU A 9 -30.51 -22.38 44.80
C LEU A 9 -30.43 -21.26 43.75
N PHE A 10 -29.59 -20.25 44.02
CA PHE A 10 -29.19 -19.25 43.05
C PHE A 10 -28.12 -19.86 42.13
N SER A 11 -28.54 -20.31 40.94
CA SER A 11 -27.64 -20.76 39.88
C SER A 11 -26.92 -19.54 39.29
N LEU A 12 -25.64 -19.40 39.64
CA LEU A 12 -24.76 -18.36 39.12
C LEU A 12 -24.31 -18.76 37.71
N THR A 13 -25.03 -18.33 36.68
CA THR A 13 -24.63 -18.51 35.27
C THR A 13 -23.44 -17.59 34.96
N PHE A 14 -22.25 -18.19 34.95
CA PHE A 14 -21.01 -17.54 34.53
C PHE A 14 -21.04 -17.38 33.00
N VAL A 15 -21.49 -16.22 32.51
CA VAL A 15 -21.44 -15.87 31.09
C VAL A 15 -19.99 -15.60 30.73
N LEU A 16 -19.34 -16.58 30.11
CA LEU A 16 -18.04 -16.42 29.45
C LEU A 16 -18.22 -15.44 28.27
N PHE A 17 -17.86 -14.19 28.49
CA PHE A 17 -17.64 -13.23 27.40
C PHE A 17 -16.39 -13.70 26.64
N ILE A 18 -16.61 -14.49 25.59
CA ILE A 18 -15.59 -14.74 24.57
C ILE A 18 -15.36 -13.38 23.89
N SER A 19 -14.31 -12.68 24.30
CA SER A 19 -13.81 -11.52 23.57
C SER A 19 -13.28 -12.04 22.24
N SER A 20 -14.12 -12.07 21.20
CA SER A 20 -13.61 -12.17 19.85
C SER A 20 -12.78 -10.90 19.65
N SER A 21 -11.46 -11.05 19.64
CA SER A 21 -10.57 -10.04 19.09
C SER A 21 -10.98 -9.88 17.63
N PHE A 22 -11.87 -8.92 17.36
CA PHE A 22 -12.16 -8.48 16.02
C PHE A 22 -10.83 -8.01 15.46
N GLN A 23 -10.20 -8.86 14.65
CA GLN A 23 -9.03 -8.46 13.90
C GLN A 23 -9.52 -7.37 12.96
N THR A 24 -9.24 -6.13 13.31
CA THR A 24 -9.51 -4.99 12.44
C THR A 24 -8.79 -5.27 11.14
N GLY A 25 -9.53 -5.20 10.02
CA GLY A 25 -8.93 -5.39 8.70
C GLY A 25 -7.76 -4.42 8.48
N PRO A 26 -6.92 -4.66 7.48
CA PRO A 26 -5.75 -3.84 7.25
C PRO A 26 -6.18 -2.42 6.89
N ILE A 27 -5.48 -1.44 7.44
CA ILE A 27 -5.77 -0.02 7.22
C ILE A 27 -4.73 0.52 6.25
N TRP A 28 -5.19 1.10 5.16
CA TRP A 28 -4.34 1.84 4.23
C TRP A 28 -4.65 3.34 4.34
N PRO A 29 -3.64 4.21 4.51
CA PRO A 29 -3.88 5.62 4.72
C PRO A 29 -4.40 6.32 3.46
N TYR A 30 -5.15 7.40 3.68
CA TYR A 30 -5.71 8.24 2.61
C TYR A 30 -4.64 8.93 1.76
N GLU A 31 -3.51 9.26 2.39
CA GLU A 31 -2.33 9.85 1.77
C GLU A 31 -1.07 9.26 2.40
N TRP A 32 -0.04 9.03 1.60
CA TRP A 32 1.19 8.41 2.07
C TRP A 32 2.37 8.66 1.14
N SER A 33 3.56 8.41 1.67
CA SER A 33 4.81 8.36 0.90
C SER A 33 5.73 7.27 1.43
N THR A 34 6.61 6.75 0.59
CA THR A 34 7.57 5.71 0.99
C THR A 34 8.72 5.60 -0.01
N LEU A 35 9.75 4.85 0.37
CA LEU A 35 10.69 4.27 -0.57
C LEU A 35 10.37 2.78 -0.75
N ALA A 36 10.51 2.30 -1.98
CA ALA A 36 10.38 0.91 -2.32
C ALA A 36 11.46 0.49 -3.31
N TYR A 37 11.64 -0.81 -3.47
CA TYR A 37 12.42 -1.37 -4.55
C TYR A 37 11.59 -2.42 -5.30
N GLN A 38 11.78 -2.42 -6.62
CA GLN A 38 11.21 -3.37 -7.55
C GLN A 38 12.30 -3.75 -8.56
N ASN A 39 12.32 -5.00 -9.02
CA ASN A 39 13.05 -5.34 -10.24
C ASN A 39 12.10 -5.50 -11.42
N SER A 40 12.66 -5.40 -12.62
CA SER A 40 12.01 -5.86 -13.85
C SER A 40 11.38 -7.25 -13.63
N GLY A 41 10.05 -7.34 -13.69
CA GLY A 41 9.32 -8.61 -13.56
C GLY A 41 8.87 -9.03 -12.16
N GLY A 42 8.94 -8.17 -11.14
CA GLY A 42 8.22 -8.39 -9.87
C GLY A 42 8.89 -9.33 -8.83
N PHE A 43 10.08 -9.87 -9.12
CA PHE A 43 10.87 -10.63 -8.15
C PHE A 43 12.07 -9.84 -7.64
N VAL A 44 12.66 -10.22 -6.51
CA VAL A 44 13.92 -9.63 -6.04
C VAL A 44 15.09 -10.25 -6.83
N ASP A 45 15.52 -9.64 -7.93
CA ASP A 45 16.74 -9.98 -8.66
C ASP A 45 17.96 -9.59 -7.79
N THR A 46 18.92 -10.51 -7.67
CA THR A 46 20.14 -10.29 -6.91
C THR A 46 21.16 -9.43 -7.67
N ASN A 47 20.92 -9.15 -8.96
CA ASN A 47 21.73 -8.22 -9.72
C ASN A 47 21.36 -6.76 -9.38
N PRO A 48 22.23 -6.04 -8.66
CA PRO A 48 21.94 -4.67 -8.22
C PRO A 48 21.78 -3.69 -9.38
N SER A 49 22.25 -3.99 -10.59
CA SER A 49 22.06 -3.12 -11.75
C SER A 49 20.63 -3.09 -12.27
N LYS A 50 19.80 -4.08 -11.89
CA LYS A 50 18.38 -4.16 -12.29
C LYS A 50 17.42 -3.68 -11.21
N LEU A 51 17.94 -3.39 -10.02
CA LEU A 51 17.17 -2.87 -8.91
C LEU A 51 16.89 -1.39 -9.16
N ALA A 52 15.62 -1.03 -9.33
CA ALA A 52 15.23 0.37 -9.26
C ALA A 52 14.80 0.73 -7.84
N THR A 53 15.24 1.91 -7.40
CA THR A 53 14.68 2.56 -6.22
C THR A 53 13.50 3.42 -6.67
N TYR A 54 12.39 3.27 -5.96
CA TYR A 54 11.16 3.98 -6.20
C TYR A 54 10.88 4.89 -5.00
N ARG A 55 10.68 6.18 -5.25
CA ARG A 55 10.09 7.08 -4.26
C ARG A 55 8.66 7.35 -4.67
N ILE A 56 7.73 6.91 -3.84
CA ILE A 56 6.31 6.92 -4.14
C ILE A 56 5.64 7.94 -3.24
N PHE A 57 4.79 8.77 -3.82
CA PHE A 57 3.90 9.68 -3.12
C PHE A 57 2.50 9.48 -3.66
N ASN A 58 1.52 9.29 -2.78
CA ASN A 58 0.15 9.06 -3.18
C ASN A 58 -0.77 10.00 -2.39
N SER A 59 -1.66 10.66 -3.12
CA SER A 59 -2.68 11.56 -2.59
C SER A 59 -4.02 11.18 -3.20
N TYR A 60 -4.86 10.50 -2.42
CA TYR A 60 -6.22 10.24 -2.86
C TYR A 60 -7.06 11.53 -2.92
N GLN A 61 -6.75 12.55 -2.10
CA GLN A 61 -7.40 13.85 -2.18
C GLN A 61 -7.25 14.48 -3.57
N LEU A 62 -6.04 14.42 -4.14
CA LEU A 62 -5.73 14.92 -5.46
C LEU A 62 -6.02 13.91 -6.57
N LYS A 63 -6.39 12.68 -6.22
CA LYS A 63 -6.48 11.52 -7.13
C LYS A 63 -5.19 11.37 -7.95
N ALA A 64 -4.06 11.50 -7.27
CA ALA A 64 -2.76 11.56 -7.90
C ALA A 64 -1.73 10.69 -7.19
N GLU A 65 -0.85 10.10 -7.99
CA GLU A 65 0.33 9.37 -7.54
C GLU A 65 1.55 9.86 -8.31
N ARG A 66 2.66 10.04 -7.60
CA ARG A 66 3.96 10.36 -8.17
C ARG A 66 4.92 9.24 -7.81
N ILE A 67 5.58 8.71 -8.82
CA ILE A 67 6.61 7.69 -8.69
C ILE A 67 7.90 8.24 -9.32
N GLU A 68 8.94 8.39 -8.52
CA GLU A 68 10.28 8.72 -8.98
C GLU A 68 11.09 7.43 -9.04
N ILE A 69 11.56 7.07 -10.23
CA ILE A 69 12.19 5.79 -10.54
C ILE A 69 13.65 6.04 -10.88
N GLN A 70 14.54 5.49 -10.05
CA GLN A 70 15.99 5.60 -10.21
C GLN A 70 16.60 4.21 -10.38
N PHE A 71 17.03 3.88 -11.60
CA PHE A 71 17.90 2.73 -11.85
C PHE A 71 19.37 3.12 -11.65
N PHE A 72 20.23 2.13 -11.40
CA PHE A 72 21.66 2.38 -11.32
C PHE A 72 22.20 2.92 -12.64
N ASN A 73 22.89 4.06 -12.60
CA ASN A 73 23.47 4.77 -13.76
C ASN A 73 22.48 5.24 -14.86
N GLU A 74 21.18 5.22 -14.62
CA GLU A 74 20.20 5.78 -15.56
C GLU A 74 19.70 7.15 -15.10
N PRO A 75 19.24 8.02 -16.02
CA PRO A 75 18.58 9.26 -15.64
C PRO A 75 17.29 9.01 -14.86
N LEU A 76 16.97 9.91 -13.92
CA LEU A 76 15.72 9.87 -13.16
C LEU A 76 14.50 9.94 -14.10
N LEU A 77 13.65 8.92 -14.01
CA LEU A 77 12.32 8.89 -14.62
C LEU A 77 11.29 9.27 -13.56
N ILE A 78 10.36 10.15 -13.90
CA ILE A 78 9.26 10.53 -13.02
C ILE A 78 7.95 10.20 -13.71
N GLN A 79 7.09 9.49 -13.01
CA GLN A 79 5.73 9.18 -13.43
C GLN A 79 4.76 9.92 -12.53
N ILE A 80 3.81 10.65 -13.10
CA ILE A 80 2.67 11.20 -12.38
C ILE A 80 1.41 10.60 -12.99
N HIS A 81 0.69 9.82 -12.20
CA HIS A 81 -0.63 9.32 -12.52
C HIS A 81 -1.66 10.27 -11.89
N ALA A 82 -2.36 11.04 -12.71
CA ALA A 82 -3.36 12.01 -12.28
C ALA A 82 -4.72 11.68 -12.90
N GLY A 83 -5.66 11.24 -12.07
CA GLY A 83 -6.95 10.73 -12.54
C GLY A 83 -6.76 9.49 -13.40
N PHE A 84 -7.12 9.58 -14.69
CA PHE A 84 -6.96 8.50 -15.68
C PHE A 84 -5.76 8.72 -16.60
N THR A 85 -4.90 9.72 -16.35
CA THR A 85 -3.78 10.02 -17.23
C THR A 85 -2.46 9.76 -16.52
N GLN A 86 -1.53 9.05 -17.16
CA GLN A 86 -0.14 8.92 -16.73
C GLN A 86 0.78 9.79 -17.57
N TYR A 87 1.59 10.59 -16.90
CA TYR A 87 2.68 11.39 -17.47
C TYR A 87 4.00 10.75 -17.06
N SER A 88 4.79 10.26 -18.01
CA SER A 88 6.13 9.73 -17.76
C SER A 88 7.17 10.64 -18.40
N PHE A 89 8.07 11.20 -17.61
CA PHE A 89 9.00 12.21 -18.11
C PHE A 89 10.39 12.14 -17.48
N TYR A 90 11.36 12.63 -18.24
CA TYR A 90 12.74 12.79 -17.81
C TYR A 90 13.07 14.28 -17.67
N PRO A 91 13.26 14.79 -16.44
CA PRO A 91 13.51 16.22 -16.22
C PRO A 91 14.79 16.74 -16.91
N HIS A 92 15.83 15.90 -17.02
CA HIS A 92 17.14 16.32 -17.53
C HIS A 92 17.14 16.72 -19.01
N ASN A 93 16.19 16.21 -19.81
CA ASN A 93 16.13 16.46 -21.26
C ASN A 93 14.74 16.93 -21.74
N ASN A 94 13.84 17.26 -20.81
CA ASN A 94 12.48 17.73 -21.10
C ASN A 94 11.65 16.79 -22.01
N THR A 95 11.90 15.48 -21.95
CA THR A 95 11.08 14.49 -22.68
C THR A 95 9.89 14.06 -21.85
N CYS A 96 8.74 13.87 -22.49
CA CYS A 96 7.51 13.44 -21.84
C CYS A 96 6.65 12.56 -22.75
N ASN A 97 6.21 11.44 -22.20
CA ASN A 97 5.22 10.54 -22.77
C ASN A 97 3.92 10.63 -21.94
N VAL A 98 2.77 10.67 -22.63
CA VAL A 98 1.46 10.78 -21.98
C VAL A 98 0.60 9.62 -22.45
N VAL A 99 0.01 8.90 -21.50
CA VAL A 99 -0.84 7.73 -21.76
C VAL A 99 -2.12 7.86 -20.94
N GLU A 100 -3.26 7.59 -21.55
CA GLU A 100 -4.51 7.43 -20.81
C GLU A 100 -4.60 6.00 -20.26
N LEU A 101 -4.70 5.89 -18.94
CA LEU A 101 -4.93 4.68 -18.19
C LEU A 101 -6.44 4.48 -17.97
N GLY A 102 -6.90 3.24 -18.02
CA GLY A 102 -8.31 2.90 -17.76
C GLY A 102 -8.69 2.91 -16.27
N PHE A 103 -7.82 3.36 -15.38
CA PHE A 103 -7.98 3.27 -13.92
C PHE A 103 -7.34 4.47 -13.22
N ASN A 104 -7.77 4.75 -11.99
CA ASN A 104 -7.15 5.76 -11.11
C ASN A 104 -5.99 5.14 -10.30
N PRO A 105 -5.14 5.96 -9.65
CA PRO A 105 -4.22 5.46 -8.65
C PRO A 105 -4.92 4.60 -7.59
N LEU A 106 -4.16 3.68 -6.98
CA LEU A 106 -4.69 2.71 -6.01
C LEU A 106 -5.50 3.45 -4.92
N PRO A 107 -6.81 3.16 -4.77
CA PRO A 107 -7.67 3.93 -3.88
C PRO A 107 -7.37 3.60 -2.42
N TYR A 108 -7.55 4.55 -1.49
CA TYR A 108 -7.25 4.35 -0.07
C TYR A 108 -7.99 3.14 0.57
N ASN A 109 -9.16 2.78 0.04
CA ASN A 109 -9.96 1.66 0.53
C ASN A 109 -9.76 0.39 -0.31
N TRP A 110 -8.66 0.27 -1.08
CA TRP A 110 -8.43 -0.90 -1.94
C TRP A 110 -8.43 -2.22 -1.17
N LEU A 111 -8.06 -2.20 0.12
CA LEU A 111 -8.08 -3.33 1.04
C LEU A 111 -9.44 -3.59 1.70
N GLN A 112 -10.48 -2.82 1.40
CA GLN A 112 -11.81 -3.05 1.95
C GLN A 112 -12.28 -4.46 1.56
N ASN A 113 -12.71 -5.25 2.55
CA ASN A 113 -13.07 -6.65 2.39
C ASN A 113 -11.90 -7.54 1.90
N ALA A 114 -10.67 -7.21 2.29
CA ALA A 114 -9.55 -8.13 2.17
C ALA A 114 -9.71 -9.31 3.12
N THR A 115 -9.28 -10.49 2.68
CA THR A 115 -9.31 -11.74 3.46
C THR A 115 -7.94 -11.98 4.06
N PHE A 116 -7.88 -12.25 5.35
CA PHE A 116 -6.65 -12.68 6.01
C PHE A 116 -6.19 -14.03 5.44
N ALA A 117 -4.93 -14.10 5.01
CA ALA A 117 -4.35 -15.26 4.34
C ALA A 117 -3.30 -15.99 5.18
N GLY A 118 -3.14 -15.61 6.45
CA GLY A 118 -2.16 -16.16 7.39
C GLY A 118 -0.97 -15.24 7.60
N ASN A 119 0.08 -15.79 8.23
CA ASN A 119 1.32 -15.08 8.51
C ASN A 119 2.44 -15.61 7.62
N GLN A 120 3.37 -14.72 7.22
CA GLN A 120 4.54 -15.07 6.42
C GLN A 120 5.74 -14.24 6.84
N VAL A 121 6.95 -14.80 6.73
CA VAL A 121 8.19 -14.04 6.91
C VAL A 121 8.62 -13.47 5.56
N VAL A 122 8.74 -12.15 5.47
CA VAL A 122 9.19 -11.43 4.25
C VAL A 122 10.38 -10.56 4.62
N ASN A 123 11.53 -10.77 3.99
CA ASN A 123 12.78 -10.04 4.27
C ASN A 123 13.16 -10.02 5.76
N GLY A 124 12.87 -11.10 6.49
CA GLY A 124 13.13 -11.21 7.93
C GLY A 124 12.08 -10.56 8.84
N VAL A 125 11.00 -10.00 8.28
CA VAL A 125 9.88 -9.40 9.02
C VAL A 125 8.71 -10.38 9.07
N ASN A 126 8.17 -10.63 10.25
CA ASN A 126 6.92 -11.39 10.41
C ASN A 126 5.75 -10.53 9.96
N CYS A 127 5.03 -10.98 8.93
CA CYS A 127 3.97 -10.21 8.32
C CYS A 127 2.60 -10.90 8.48
N ARG A 128 1.56 -10.10 8.72
CA ARG A 128 0.18 -10.49 8.44
C ARG A 128 -0.09 -10.32 6.95
N VAL A 129 -0.68 -11.35 6.32
CA VAL A 129 -0.94 -11.36 4.88
C VAL A 129 -2.43 -11.18 4.61
N TRP A 130 -2.73 -10.29 3.67
CA TRP A 130 -4.09 -9.95 3.28
C TRP A 130 -4.24 -10.10 1.77
N LYS A 131 -5.32 -10.75 1.31
CA LYS A 131 -5.64 -10.94 -0.10
C LYS A 131 -6.88 -10.16 -0.47
N ARG A 132 -6.83 -9.46 -1.61
CA ARG A 132 -7.97 -8.72 -2.14
C ARG A 132 -7.93 -8.71 -3.66
N LEU A 133 -8.98 -9.27 -4.27
CA LEU A 133 -9.03 -9.46 -5.72
C LEU A 133 -7.77 -10.21 -6.20
N THR A 134 -7.04 -9.64 -7.14
CA THR A 134 -5.77 -10.14 -7.69
C THR A 134 -4.54 -9.63 -6.94
N SER A 135 -4.72 -8.88 -5.85
CA SER A 135 -3.62 -8.26 -5.10
C SER A 135 -3.38 -8.92 -3.75
N THR A 136 -2.13 -8.87 -3.30
CA THR A 136 -1.71 -9.35 -1.98
C THR A 136 -0.95 -8.25 -1.25
N TYR A 137 -1.24 -8.10 0.04
CA TYR A 137 -0.66 -7.10 0.93
C TYR A 137 -0.02 -7.79 2.14
N TRP A 138 1.19 -7.36 2.46
CA TRP A 138 1.93 -7.78 3.65
C TRP A 138 2.20 -6.57 4.51
N GLU A 139 1.77 -6.64 5.76
CA GLU A 139 2.06 -5.65 6.80
C GLU A 139 2.82 -6.31 7.95
N ASP A 140 3.70 -5.56 8.59
CA ASP A 140 4.38 -5.99 9.81
C ASP A 140 3.35 -6.34 10.89
N GLU A 141 3.50 -7.51 11.52
CA GLU A 141 2.56 -7.96 12.54
C GLU A 141 2.55 -7.07 13.80
N THR A 142 3.66 -6.37 14.07
CA THR A 142 3.86 -5.59 15.29
C THR A 142 3.16 -4.23 15.23
N ASP A 143 3.28 -3.51 14.13
CA ASP A 143 2.79 -2.13 14.00
C ASP A 143 1.85 -1.91 12.80
N GLY A 144 1.67 -2.92 11.95
CA GLY A 144 0.82 -2.83 10.75
C GLY A 144 1.43 -2.00 9.62
N THR A 145 2.73 -1.67 9.68
CA THR A 145 3.39 -0.92 8.60
C THR A 145 3.51 -1.75 7.33
N PRO A 146 3.34 -1.14 6.14
CA PRO A 146 3.48 -1.84 4.87
C PRO A 146 4.89 -2.42 4.67
N VAL A 147 4.96 -3.72 4.37
CA VAL A 147 6.23 -4.42 4.06
C VAL A 147 6.31 -4.73 2.57
N LYS A 148 5.20 -5.23 1.99
CA LYS A 148 5.13 -5.57 0.58
C LYS A 148 3.72 -5.41 0.04
N VAL A 149 3.62 -5.00 -1.22
CA VAL A 149 2.39 -5.09 -2.01
C VAL A 149 2.72 -5.81 -3.32
N ASN A 150 1.84 -6.71 -3.74
CA ASN A 150 1.80 -7.27 -5.09
C ASN A 150 0.44 -6.90 -5.70
N GLU A 151 0.44 -6.00 -6.68
CA GLU A 151 -0.74 -5.56 -7.42
C GLU A 151 -0.86 -6.37 -8.72
N SER A 152 -1.73 -7.38 -8.69
CA SER A 152 -2.09 -8.19 -9.86
C SER A 152 -0.90 -8.83 -10.58
N ASP A 153 0.17 -9.16 -9.86
CA ASP A 153 1.42 -9.73 -10.40
C ASP A 153 2.19 -8.81 -11.38
N PHE A 154 1.73 -7.57 -11.58
CA PHE A 154 2.38 -6.59 -12.45
C PHE A 154 3.29 -5.64 -11.66
N PHE A 155 2.83 -5.18 -10.49
CA PHE A 155 3.57 -4.25 -9.65
C PHE A 155 3.86 -4.87 -8.30
N VAL A 156 5.15 -5.05 -7.99
CA VAL A 156 5.57 -5.60 -6.71
C VAL A 156 6.43 -4.56 -5.99
N TRP A 157 5.83 -3.92 -5.00
CA TRP A 157 6.49 -2.95 -4.15
C TRP A 157 7.04 -3.65 -2.92
N ASN A 158 8.36 -3.69 -2.77
CA ASN A 158 9.00 -4.07 -1.52
C ASN A 158 9.37 -2.78 -0.79
N PHE A 159 8.66 -2.46 0.28
CA PHE A 159 8.86 -1.19 0.99
C PHE A 159 10.15 -1.24 1.80
N ILE A 160 10.87 -0.12 1.82
CA ILE A 160 12.06 0.04 2.66
C ILE A 160 11.57 0.37 4.08
N SER A 161 11.96 -0.47 5.04
CA SER A 161 11.59 -0.32 6.45
C SER A 161 11.93 1.09 6.97
N GLY A 162 11.03 1.68 7.76
CA GLY A 162 11.17 3.02 8.34
C GLY A 162 10.94 4.19 7.37
N THR A 163 10.62 3.94 6.10
CA THR A 163 10.41 5.01 5.11
C THR A 163 8.94 5.33 4.85
N PHE A 164 8.03 4.41 5.19
CA PHE A 164 6.60 4.63 5.03
C PHE A 164 6.09 5.71 5.98
N LYS A 165 5.42 6.72 5.42
CA LYS A 165 4.85 7.85 6.15
C LYS A 165 3.42 8.09 5.69
N ALA A 166 2.47 7.84 6.58
CA ALA A 166 1.09 8.26 6.39
C ALA A 166 0.94 9.78 6.66
N GLY A 167 0.01 10.41 5.96
CA GLY A 167 -0.35 11.81 6.18
C GLY A 167 -0.23 12.67 4.93
N ASN A 168 -0.49 13.97 5.11
CA ASN A 168 -0.76 14.85 3.99
C ASN A 168 0.44 15.02 3.06
N GLN A 169 0.19 14.98 1.74
CA GLN A 169 1.22 15.20 0.74
C GLN A 169 1.32 16.68 0.31
N ASN A 170 2.53 17.12 0.00
CA ASN A 170 2.73 18.44 -0.62
C ASN A 170 2.17 18.42 -2.04
N LYS A 171 1.14 19.25 -2.29
CA LYS A 171 0.43 19.31 -3.59
C LYS A 171 1.36 19.60 -4.77
N ASN A 172 2.41 20.40 -4.55
CA ASN A 172 3.35 20.78 -5.61
C ASN A 172 4.16 19.58 -6.14
N LEU A 173 4.19 18.45 -5.42
CA LEU A 173 4.81 17.22 -5.92
C LEU A 173 4.08 16.65 -7.15
N PHE A 174 2.78 16.94 -7.28
CA PHE A 174 1.92 16.39 -8.32
C PHE A 174 1.77 17.35 -9.52
N ASP A 175 2.51 18.46 -9.54
CA ASP A 175 2.46 19.41 -10.65
C ASP A 175 3.05 18.77 -11.93
N ILE A 176 2.24 18.75 -12.98
CA ILE A 176 2.65 18.27 -14.30
C ILE A 176 3.54 19.33 -14.98
N PRO A 177 4.76 18.99 -15.41
CA PRO A 177 5.65 19.92 -16.09
C PRO A 177 5.02 20.52 -17.35
N VAL A 178 5.34 21.78 -17.66
CA VAL A 178 4.76 22.50 -18.80
C VAL A 178 5.04 21.79 -20.13
N TYR A 179 6.22 21.19 -20.29
CA TYR A 179 6.57 20.47 -21.52
C TYR A 179 5.75 19.18 -21.74
N CYS A 180 5.22 18.58 -20.67
CA CYS A 180 4.28 17.45 -20.79
C CYS A 180 2.90 17.86 -21.30
N LYS A 181 2.49 19.11 -21.07
CA LYS A 181 1.17 19.61 -21.50
C LYS A 181 1.11 19.94 -23.00
N LYS A 182 2.26 20.25 -23.61
CA LYS A 182 2.37 20.63 -25.04
C LYS A 182 2.25 19.44 -26.01
N ASN A 183 2.43 18.21 -25.53
CA ASN A 183 2.43 17.00 -26.34
C ASN A 183 1.03 16.35 -26.49
N ARG A 184 -0.04 16.98 -25.96
CA ARG A 184 -1.43 16.62 -26.26
C ARG A 184 -1.85 17.29 -27.59
N LYS A 185 -1.48 16.71 -28.73
CA LYS A 185 -2.08 17.02 -30.03
C LYS A 185 -2.93 15.85 -30.48
#